data_AF-A0A2L2TSI3-F1
#
_entry.id   AF-A0A2L2TSI3-F1
#
_cell.length_a   1.000
_cell.length_b   1.000
_cell.length_c   1.000
_cell.angle_alpha   90.00
_cell.angle_beta   90.00
_cell.angle_gamma   90.00
#
_symmetry.space_group_name_H-M   'P 1'
#
loop_
_entity.id
_entity.type
_entity.pdbx_description
1 polymer ?
#
loop_
_entity_poly.entity_id
_entity_poly.type
_entity_poly.pdbx_seq_one_letter_code
_entity_poly.pdbx_strand_id
1 'polypeptide(L)'
;MKTMNLVQVDYKEVEKDCRNPLGLFMRLDGCSPKDGRQTILGRLSLHSSNDIIIRLTTSQRVPSEMIKSLEEGMPTVKLFFLPFIDRMRSKREYRVYCAPVTGTITAVSQYCWHQPWLFATQDPENSRKVASNIWNSIQKIHQDIMEDLDLANRMDQLLLEQGYSLDVFYDEREESSSLVELNVFGTRSGCGSCLFHWIDDLNKLITFKVKTPRFEYSSSKEDPL
;
A
#
# COMPACT_ATOMS: atom_id res chain seq x y z
N MET A 1 5.39 3.45 -18.65
CA MET A 1 4.90 4.44 -17.66
C MET A 1 4.72 5.76 -18.39
N LYS A 2 3.49 6.25 -18.58
CA LYS A 2 3.25 7.59 -19.14
C LYS A 2 3.25 8.58 -17.97
N THR A 3 4.20 9.52 -17.95
CA THR A 3 4.24 10.60 -16.96
C THR A 3 3.47 11.79 -17.53
N MET A 4 2.34 12.16 -16.92
CA MET A 4 1.58 13.36 -17.29
C MET A 4 1.88 14.48 -16.29
N ASN A 5 2.51 15.55 -16.77
CA ASN A 5 2.78 16.77 -15.99
C ASN A 5 1.51 17.65 -15.97
N LEU A 6 1.11 18.18 -14.81
CA LEU A 6 -0.11 19.00 -14.66
C LEU A 6 -0.09 20.39 -15.36
N VAL A 7 0.91 20.71 -16.19
CA VAL A 7 0.79 21.87 -17.12
C VAL A 7 0.06 21.45 -18.41
N GLN A 8 -0.10 20.16 -18.68
CA GLN A 8 -0.81 19.67 -19.85
C GLN A 8 -1.50 18.35 -19.53
N VAL A 9 -2.58 18.41 -18.74
CA VAL A 9 -3.63 17.41 -18.89
C VAL A 9 -4.17 17.64 -20.30
N ASP A 10 -3.75 16.83 -21.28
CA ASP A 10 -4.52 16.73 -22.51
C ASP A 10 -5.84 16.06 -22.11
N TYR A 11 -6.81 16.91 -21.77
CA TYR A 11 -8.14 16.50 -21.31
C TYR A 11 -8.75 15.45 -22.25
N LYS A 12 -8.38 15.46 -23.53
CA LYS A 12 -8.85 14.47 -24.51
C LYS A 12 -8.25 13.08 -24.30
N GLU A 13 -6.99 12.96 -23.86
CA GLU A 13 -6.38 11.65 -23.55
C GLU A 13 -6.98 11.05 -22.27
N VAL A 14 -7.13 11.85 -21.21
CA VAL A 14 -7.73 11.37 -19.94
C VAL A 14 -9.20 11.03 -20.14
N GLU A 15 -9.98 11.82 -20.87
CA GLU A 15 -11.37 11.47 -21.19
C GLU A 15 -11.49 10.20 -22.04
N LYS A 16 -10.54 9.96 -22.94
CA LYS A 16 -10.50 8.73 -23.74
C LYS A 16 -10.22 7.52 -22.86
N ASP A 17 -9.29 7.62 -21.91
CA ASP A 17 -8.94 6.52 -21.00
C ASP A 17 -10.02 6.29 -19.92
N CYS A 18 -10.72 7.34 -19.51
CA CYS A 18 -11.91 7.26 -18.66
C CYS A 18 -13.08 6.49 -19.31
N ARG A 19 -13.09 6.35 -20.65
CA ARG A 19 -14.06 5.49 -21.36
C ARG A 19 -13.70 4.00 -21.30
N ASN A 20 -12.57 3.64 -20.71
CA ASN A 20 -12.29 2.24 -20.40
C ASN A 20 -13.41 1.69 -19.49
N PRO A 21 -14.09 0.59 -19.85
CA PRO A 21 -15.16 0.02 -19.04
C PRO A 21 -14.69 -0.40 -17.64
N LEU A 22 -13.39 -0.68 -17.44
CA LEU A 22 -12.80 -0.99 -16.14
C LEU A 22 -12.47 0.27 -15.31
N GLY A 23 -12.31 1.42 -15.97
CA GLY A 23 -11.94 2.70 -15.35
C GLY A 23 -10.48 2.79 -14.94
N LEU A 24 -10.14 3.87 -14.24
CA LEU A 24 -8.77 4.22 -13.86
C LEU A 24 -8.56 4.25 -12.35
N PHE A 25 -7.34 3.90 -11.94
CA PHE A 25 -6.77 4.21 -10.64
C PHE A 25 -5.90 5.47 -10.77
N MET A 26 -5.92 6.34 -9.76
CA MET A 26 -5.13 7.58 -9.73
C MET A 26 -4.30 7.63 -8.45
N ARG A 27 -3.06 8.10 -8.59
CA ARG A 27 -2.20 8.48 -7.46
C ARG A 27 -1.40 9.74 -7.77
N LEU A 28 -0.94 10.39 -6.71
CA LEU A 28 0.12 11.40 -6.72
C LEU A 28 1.46 10.69 -6.45
N ASP A 29 2.56 11.46 -6.37
CA ASP A 29 3.88 10.92 -6.03
C ASP A 29 3.84 10.24 -4.65
N GLY A 30 3.45 10.98 -3.60
CA GLY A 30 3.47 10.52 -2.21
C GLY A 30 2.19 9.85 -1.70
N CYS A 31 1.08 9.87 -2.44
CA CYS A 31 -0.16 9.26 -1.94
C CYS A 31 -1.16 8.86 -3.03
N SER A 32 -2.06 7.94 -2.69
CA SER A 32 -3.27 7.66 -3.47
C SER A 32 -4.49 8.21 -2.75
N PRO A 33 -5.35 9.04 -3.39
CA PRO A 33 -6.51 9.67 -2.75
C PRO A 33 -7.69 8.70 -2.60
N LYS A 34 -7.44 7.46 -2.18
CA LYS A 34 -8.46 6.40 -2.10
C LYS A 34 -9.55 6.67 -1.04
N ASP A 35 -9.25 7.56 -0.09
CA ASP A 35 -10.13 8.07 0.96
C ASP A 35 -11.10 9.17 0.50
N GLY A 36 -10.85 9.78 -0.67
CA GLY A 36 -11.75 10.78 -1.22
C GLY A 36 -13.13 10.20 -1.56
N ARG A 37 -14.14 11.08 -1.59
CA ARG A 37 -15.52 10.75 -1.90
C ARG A 37 -15.65 10.12 -3.28
N GLN A 38 -16.56 9.15 -3.39
CA GLN A 38 -16.93 8.52 -4.64
C GLN A 38 -18.17 9.21 -5.20
N THR A 39 -18.17 9.50 -6.50
CA THR A 39 -19.34 10.05 -7.21
C THR A 39 -20.49 9.05 -7.27
N ILE A 40 -20.16 7.76 -7.46
CA ILE A 40 -21.07 6.63 -7.31
C ILE A 40 -20.57 5.77 -6.14
N LEU A 41 -21.42 5.60 -5.12
CA LEU A 41 -21.06 4.83 -3.93
C LEU A 41 -20.70 3.39 -4.29
N GLY A 42 -19.56 2.91 -3.79
CA GLY A 42 -19.00 1.59 -4.08
C GLY A 42 -18.10 1.53 -5.33
N ARG A 43 -18.10 2.56 -6.19
CA ARG A 43 -17.25 2.61 -7.39
C ARG A 43 -15.90 3.24 -7.08
N LEU A 44 -14.89 2.38 -6.96
CA LEU A 44 -13.52 2.80 -6.65
C LEU A 44 -12.79 3.39 -7.87
N SER A 45 -13.09 2.88 -9.06
CA SER A 45 -12.52 3.31 -10.34
C SER A 45 -13.02 4.68 -10.80
N LEU A 46 -12.18 5.40 -11.54
CA LEU A 46 -12.48 6.71 -12.10
C LEU A 46 -12.88 6.56 -13.58
N HIS A 47 -14.02 7.15 -13.95
CA HIS A 47 -14.59 7.10 -15.31
C HIS A 47 -14.89 8.48 -15.88
N SER A 48 -14.54 9.55 -15.16
CA SER A 48 -14.70 10.92 -15.64
C SER A 48 -13.73 11.88 -14.97
N SER A 49 -13.54 13.05 -15.58
CA SER A 49 -12.85 14.19 -14.97
C SER A 49 -13.51 14.63 -13.66
N ASN A 50 -14.84 14.53 -13.57
CA ASN A 50 -15.56 14.82 -12.32
C ASN A 50 -15.20 13.83 -11.20
N ASP A 51 -15.03 12.54 -11.52
CA ASP A 51 -14.56 11.55 -10.53
C ASP A 51 -13.16 11.93 -10.00
N ILE A 52 -12.28 12.39 -10.89
CA ILE A 52 -10.92 12.84 -10.54
C ILE A 52 -10.98 14.06 -9.59
N ILE A 53 -11.71 15.10 -9.98
CA ILE A 53 -11.80 16.35 -9.21
C ILE A 53 -12.41 16.09 -7.83
N ILE A 54 -13.52 15.35 -7.77
CA ILE A 54 -14.15 15.01 -6.50
C ILE A 54 -13.18 14.21 -5.63
N ARG A 55 -12.46 13.25 -6.20
CA ARG A 55 -11.53 12.43 -5.41
C ARG A 55 -10.36 13.23 -4.86
N LEU A 56 -9.80 14.15 -5.65
CA LEU A 56 -8.71 15.02 -5.21
C LEU A 56 -9.16 16.01 -4.14
N THR A 57 -10.30 16.68 -4.34
CA THR A 57 -10.76 17.77 -3.47
C THR A 57 -11.34 17.31 -2.14
N THR A 58 -11.70 16.03 -2.02
CA THR A 58 -12.31 15.47 -0.80
C THR A 58 -11.40 14.47 -0.07
N SER A 59 -10.23 14.16 -0.61
CA SER A 59 -9.23 13.34 0.07
C SER A 59 -8.51 14.16 1.13
N GLN A 60 -8.33 13.59 2.32
CA GLN A 60 -7.57 14.21 3.40
C GLN A 60 -6.05 14.08 3.18
N ARG A 61 -5.63 13.20 2.27
CA ARG A 61 -4.21 12.92 1.96
C ARG A 61 -3.62 13.89 0.95
N VAL A 62 -4.46 14.41 0.06
CA VAL A 62 -4.04 15.28 -1.05
C VAL A 62 -3.48 16.63 -0.58
N PRO A 63 -4.07 17.34 0.41
CA PRO A 63 -3.56 18.62 0.85
C PRO A 63 -2.08 18.60 1.27
N SER A 64 -1.66 17.59 2.04
CA SER A 64 -0.27 17.47 2.48
C SER A 64 0.71 17.34 1.31
N GLU A 65 0.33 16.57 0.28
CA GLU A 65 1.16 16.39 -0.92
C GLU A 65 1.21 17.67 -1.77
N MET A 66 0.07 18.37 -1.91
CA MET A 66 0.02 19.65 -2.62
C MET A 66 0.83 20.73 -1.92
N ILE A 67 0.75 20.82 -0.59
CA ILE A 67 1.52 21.78 0.22
C ILE A 67 3.01 21.49 0.06
N LYS A 68 3.43 20.22 0.17
CA LYS A 68 4.83 19.82 -0.04
C LYS A 68 5.34 20.25 -1.42
N SER A 69 4.57 19.98 -2.48
CA SER A 69 4.92 20.41 -3.84
C SER A 69 5.09 21.94 -3.93
N LEU A 70 4.21 22.70 -3.29
CA LEU A 70 4.31 24.18 -3.27
C LEU A 70 5.54 24.66 -2.50
N GLU A 71 5.85 24.05 -1.35
CA GLU A 71 7.04 24.37 -0.53
C GLU A 71 8.35 24.04 -1.27
N GLU A 72 8.35 22.99 -2.08
CA GLU A 72 9.47 22.63 -2.96
C GLU A 72 9.57 23.51 -4.22
N GLY A 73 8.71 24.52 -4.36
CA GLY A 73 8.70 25.44 -5.49
C GLY A 73 8.20 24.80 -6.80
N MET A 74 7.52 23.65 -6.72
CA MET A 74 6.98 22.95 -7.86
C MET A 74 5.59 23.52 -8.19
N PRO A 75 5.43 24.24 -9.33
CA PRO A 75 4.17 24.91 -9.68
C PRO A 75 3.05 23.94 -10.07
N THR A 76 3.38 22.64 -10.19
CA THR A 76 2.46 21.58 -10.60
C THR A 76 2.70 20.32 -9.82
N VAL A 77 1.61 19.65 -9.47
CA VAL A 77 1.61 18.29 -8.91
C VAL A 77 1.68 17.28 -10.06
N LYS A 78 2.08 16.02 -9.85
CA LYS A 78 1.94 14.99 -10.90
C LYS A 78 0.80 14.05 -10.54
N LEU A 79 0.01 13.68 -11.54
CA LEU A 79 -1.03 12.66 -11.42
C LEU A 79 -0.65 11.47 -12.29
N PHE A 80 -0.61 10.30 -11.68
CA PHE A 80 -0.40 9.04 -12.37
C PHE A 80 -1.73 8.32 -12.50
N PHE A 81 -2.05 7.94 -13.74
CA PHE A 81 -3.22 7.14 -14.05
C PHE A 81 -2.77 5.73 -14.44
N LEU A 82 -3.38 4.73 -13.82
CA LEU A 82 -3.15 3.32 -14.07
C LEU A 82 -4.48 2.65 -14.41
N PRO A 83 -4.50 1.59 -15.21
CA PRO A 83 -5.70 0.77 -15.38
C PRO A 83 -6.23 0.32 -14.01
N PHE A 84 -7.52 0.48 -13.76
CA PHE A 84 -8.11 -0.04 -12.53
C PHE A 84 -8.17 -1.57 -12.58
N ILE A 85 -7.55 -2.21 -11.60
CA ILE A 85 -7.57 -3.66 -11.44
C ILE A 85 -8.45 -3.98 -10.24
N ASP A 86 -9.69 -4.39 -10.49
CA ASP A 86 -10.66 -4.70 -9.42
C ASP A 86 -10.18 -5.80 -8.45
N ARG A 87 -9.25 -6.65 -8.91
CA ARG A 87 -8.61 -7.66 -8.06
C ARG A 87 -7.70 -7.06 -6.99
N MET A 88 -7.10 -5.89 -7.23
CA MET A 88 -6.23 -5.19 -6.28
C MET A 88 -7.05 -4.48 -5.20
N ARG A 89 -7.67 -5.27 -4.32
CA ARG A 89 -8.46 -4.79 -3.19
C ARG A 89 -7.64 -4.82 -1.91
N SER A 90 -7.81 -3.83 -1.05
CA SER A 90 -7.07 -3.75 0.21
C SER A 90 -7.31 -4.89 1.21
N LYS A 91 -8.38 -5.70 1.04
CA LYS A 91 -8.55 -6.94 1.81
C LYS A 91 -7.52 -8.03 1.49
N ARG A 92 -6.80 -7.87 0.37
CA ARG A 92 -5.75 -8.77 -0.14
C ARG A 92 -4.36 -8.15 0.00
N GLU A 93 -4.28 -6.97 0.58
CA GLU A 93 -3.04 -6.27 0.87
C GLU A 93 -2.55 -6.66 2.27
N TYR A 94 -1.24 -6.78 2.41
CA TYR A 94 -0.52 -7.06 3.64
C TYR A 94 0.58 -6.03 3.83
N ARG A 95 0.71 -5.52 5.05
CA ARG A 95 1.81 -4.65 5.44
C ARG A 95 2.91 -5.48 6.08
N VAL A 96 4.11 -5.41 5.52
CA VAL A 96 5.30 -6.10 6.00
C VAL A 96 6.21 -5.07 6.65
N TYR A 97 6.71 -5.37 7.83
CA TYR A 97 7.58 -4.50 8.61
C TYR A 97 9.01 -5.03 8.55
N CYS A 98 9.94 -4.17 8.14
CA CYS A 98 11.35 -4.48 8.04
C CYS A 98 12.14 -3.64 9.06
N ALA A 99 12.88 -4.33 9.93
CA ALA A 99 13.59 -3.69 11.03
C ALA A 99 14.71 -2.75 10.54
N PRO A 100 14.98 -1.68 11.29
CA PRO A 100 16.14 -0.83 11.05
C PRO A 100 17.46 -1.61 11.04
N VAL A 101 18.45 -1.07 10.35
CA VAL A 101 19.83 -1.54 10.15
C VAL A 101 19.94 -2.85 9.37
N THR A 102 19.13 -3.85 9.71
CA THR A 102 19.21 -5.18 9.09
C THR A 102 18.29 -5.33 7.89
N GLY A 103 17.24 -4.51 7.78
CA GLY A 103 16.20 -4.67 6.77
C GLY A 103 15.37 -5.96 6.94
N THR A 104 15.53 -6.70 8.03
CA THR A 104 14.90 -8.03 8.20
C THR A 104 13.40 -7.90 8.43
N ILE A 105 12.60 -8.74 7.78
CA ILE A 105 11.16 -8.84 8.07
C ILE A 105 10.93 -9.27 9.51
N THR A 106 10.24 -8.46 10.30
CA THR A 106 9.89 -8.75 11.70
C THR A 106 8.42 -9.13 11.87
N ALA A 107 7.55 -8.54 11.06
CA ALA A 107 6.11 -8.74 11.17
C ALA A 107 5.40 -8.57 9.83
N VAL A 108 4.23 -9.18 9.72
CA VAL A 108 3.27 -9.02 8.63
C VAL A 108 1.88 -8.83 9.23
N SER A 109 1.16 -7.83 8.74
CA SER A 109 -0.21 -7.54 9.15
C SER A 109 -1.13 -7.54 7.93
N GLN A 110 -2.35 -8.04 8.06
CA GLN A 110 -3.38 -7.73 7.05
C GLN A 110 -3.63 -6.21 7.01
N TYR A 111 -3.80 -5.64 5.81
CA TYR A 111 -3.97 -4.20 5.69
C TYR A 111 -5.32 -3.71 6.24
N CYS A 112 -6.41 -4.42 5.92
CA CYS A 112 -7.75 -4.15 6.43
C CYS A 112 -7.93 -4.68 7.87
N TRP A 113 -7.23 -4.08 8.82
CA TRP A 113 -7.23 -4.47 10.25
C TRP A 113 -8.63 -4.53 10.91
N HIS A 114 -9.57 -3.70 10.46
CA HIS A 114 -10.93 -3.59 11.01
C HIS A 114 -11.91 -4.67 10.49
N GLN A 115 -11.44 -5.62 9.68
CA GLN A 115 -12.26 -6.69 9.12
C GLN A 115 -11.63 -8.04 9.39
N PRO A 116 -12.40 -9.15 9.41
CA PRO A 116 -11.82 -10.47 9.40
C PRO A 116 -10.92 -10.66 8.18
N TRP A 117 -9.88 -11.46 8.35
CA TRP A 117 -9.00 -11.86 7.26
C TRP A 117 -9.81 -12.53 6.15
N LEU A 118 -9.48 -12.23 4.89
CA LEU A 118 -10.22 -12.73 3.73
C LEU A 118 -10.35 -14.25 3.71
N PHE A 119 -9.35 -14.96 4.26
CA PHE A 119 -9.26 -16.41 4.27
C PHE A 119 -9.55 -17.02 5.66
N ALA A 120 -10.12 -16.24 6.60
CA ALA A 120 -10.40 -16.69 7.96
C ALA A 120 -11.47 -17.78 8.06
N THR A 121 -12.41 -17.82 7.11
CA THR A 121 -13.55 -18.74 7.11
C THR A 121 -13.32 -20.00 6.27
N GLN A 122 -12.14 -20.13 5.66
CA GLN A 122 -11.75 -21.36 4.96
C GLN A 122 -11.42 -22.47 5.96
N ASP A 123 -11.32 -23.70 5.48
CA ASP A 123 -10.82 -24.78 6.33
C ASP A 123 -9.37 -24.50 6.76
N PRO A 124 -8.95 -24.98 7.94
CA PRO A 124 -7.65 -24.64 8.51
C PRO A 124 -6.45 -25.03 7.64
N GLU A 125 -6.59 -26.04 6.77
CA GLU A 125 -5.51 -26.48 5.89
C GLU A 125 -5.32 -25.50 4.73
N ASN A 126 -6.41 -25.08 4.08
CA ASN A 126 -6.37 -24.05 3.05
C ASN A 126 -5.91 -22.70 3.60
N SER A 127 -6.38 -22.27 4.77
CA SER A 127 -5.90 -21.03 5.39
C SER A 127 -4.39 -21.06 5.64
N ARG A 128 -3.84 -22.21 6.10
CA ARG A 128 -2.39 -22.39 6.28
C ARG A 128 -1.66 -22.35 4.95
N LYS A 129 -2.16 -23.05 3.92
CA LYS A 129 -1.57 -23.04 2.57
C LYS A 129 -1.49 -21.61 2.03
N VAL A 130 -2.58 -20.85 2.13
CA VAL A 130 -2.64 -19.46 1.65
C VAL A 130 -1.66 -18.57 2.42
N ALA A 131 -1.62 -18.68 3.77
CA ALA A 131 -0.65 -17.95 4.58
C ALA A 131 0.80 -18.28 4.19
N SER A 132 1.12 -19.55 3.95
CA SER A 132 2.45 -19.98 3.47
C SER A 132 2.78 -19.42 2.10
N ASN A 133 1.83 -19.40 1.15
CA ASN A 133 2.02 -18.82 -0.18
C ASN A 133 2.30 -17.32 -0.11
N ILE A 134 1.53 -16.59 0.69
CA ILE A 134 1.73 -15.16 0.93
C ILE A 134 3.12 -14.92 1.54
N TRP A 135 3.47 -15.67 2.59
CA TRP A 135 4.75 -15.56 3.26
C TRP A 135 5.93 -15.79 2.31
N ASN A 136 5.92 -16.89 1.56
CA ASN A 136 6.97 -17.22 0.59
C ASN A 136 7.11 -16.12 -0.48
N SER A 137 6.00 -15.53 -0.92
CA SER A 137 6.02 -14.46 -1.93
C SER A 137 6.53 -13.14 -1.35
N ILE A 138 6.19 -12.83 -0.10
CA ILE A 138 6.77 -11.68 0.64
C ILE A 138 8.29 -11.83 0.76
N GLN A 139 8.77 -13.03 1.11
CA GLN A 139 10.22 -13.28 1.22
C GLN A 139 10.94 -13.06 -0.10
N LYS A 140 10.36 -13.47 -1.22
CA LYS A 140 10.93 -13.23 -2.56
C LYS A 140 10.99 -11.73 -2.87
N ILE A 141 9.87 -11.01 -2.71
CA ILE A 141 9.83 -9.55 -2.95
C ILE A 141 10.84 -8.83 -2.05
N HIS A 142 10.96 -9.24 -0.79
CA HIS A 142 11.93 -8.68 0.14
C HIS A 142 13.37 -8.96 -0.29
N GLN A 143 13.67 -10.18 -0.73
CA GLN A 143 14.97 -10.52 -1.28
C GLN A 143 15.30 -9.66 -2.51
N ASP A 144 14.37 -9.52 -3.46
CA ASP A 144 14.55 -8.70 -4.65
C ASP A 144 14.84 -7.23 -4.29
N ILE A 145 14.13 -6.67 -3.30
CA ILE A 145 14.40 -5.32 -2.79
C ILE A 145 15.81 -5.24 -2.21
N MET A 146 16.20 -6.18 -1.34
CA MET A 146 17.51 -6.17 -0.68
C MET A 146 18.67 -6.34 -1.67
N GLU A 147 18.47 -7.07 -2.78
CA GLU A 147 19.45 -7.24 -3.85
C GLU A 147 19.59 -5.99 -4.73
N ASP A 148 18.53 -5.19 -4.87
CA ASP A 148 18.52 -3.94 -5.66
C ASP A 148 19.10 -2.74 -4.88
N LEU A 149 19.27 -2.84 -3.56
CA LEU A 149 19.82 -1.76 -2.73
C LEU A 149 21.26 -1.44 -3.10
N ASP A 150 21.54 -0.17 -3.42
CA ASP A 150 22.89 0.34 -3.58
C ASP A 150 23.35 0.98 -2.27
N LEU A 151 24.19 0.27 -1.51
CA LEU A 151 24.73 0.80 -0.25
C LEU A 151 25.66 2.01 -0.42
N ALA A 152 26.07 2.39 -1.64
CA ALA A 152 26.72 3.66 -1.89
C ALA A 152 25.71 4.84 -1.98
N ASN A 153 24.43 4.55 -2.22
CA ASN A 153 23.35 5.52 -2.28
C ASN A 153 22.89 5.93 -0.87
N ARG A 154 22.89 7.25 -0.58
CA ARG A 154 22.49 7.76 0.74
C ARG A 154 21.02 7.47 1.08
N MET A 155 20.14 7.43 0.08
CA MET A 155 18.72 7.15 0.31
C MET A 155 18.50 5.70 0.73
N ASP A 156 19.22 4.76 0.11
CA ASP A 156 19.13 3.34 0.44
C ASP A 156 19.73 3.05 1.82
N GLN A 157 20.82 3.73 2.17
CA GLN A 157 21.35 3.72 3.54
C GLN A 157 20.31 4.25 4.54
N LEU A 158 19.68 5.39 4.26
CA LEU A 158 18.66 5.98 5.13
C LEU A 158 17.45 5.06 5.29
N LEU A 159 17.01 4.40 4.22
CA LEU A 159 15.93 3.42 4.25
C LEU A 159 16.26 2.26 5.22
N LEU A 160 17.48 1.75 5.18
CA LEU A 160 17.92 0.71 6.12
C LEU A 160 18.09 1.27 7.53
N GLU A 161 18.77 2.40 7.72
CA GLU A 161 19.00 3.04 9.03
C GLU A 161 17.70 3.27 9.80
N GLN A 162 16.62 3.63 9.09
CA GLN A 162 15.32 3.94 9.71
C GLN A 162 14.38 2.73 9.77
N GLY A 163 14.66 1.68 9.00
CA GLY A 163 13.70 0.62 8.71
C GLY A 163 12.63 1.08 7.73
N TYR A 164 11.87 0.13 7.21
CA TYR A 164 10.85 0.40 6.23
C TYR A 164 9.67 -0.57 6.37
N SER A 165 8.58 -0.26 5.71
CA SER A 165 7.49 -1.19 5.52
C SER A 165 7.13 -1.28 4.04
N LEU A 166 6.64 -2.44 3.60
CA LEU A 166 6.12 -2.61 2.25
C LEU A 166 4.68 -3.11 2.31
N ASP A 167 3.85 -2.60 1.40
CA ASP A 167 2.52 -3.11 1.15
C ASP A 167 2.61 -4.12 0.01
N VAL A 168 2.09 -5.33 0.24
CA VAL A 168 2.13 -6.46 -0.69
C VAL A 168 0.72 -6.91 -0.97
N PHE A 169 0.35 -6.96 -2.24
CA PHE A 169 -0.91 -7.51 -2.71
C PHE A 169 -0.76 -9.00 -3.02
N TYR A 170 -1.72 -9.83 -2.62
CA TYR A 170 -1.80 -11.25 -3.00
C TYR A 170 -2.99 -11.52 -3.92
N ASP A 171 -2.74 -12.12 -5.08
CA ASP A 171 -3.77 -12.60 -6.01
C ASP A 171 -3.96 -14.11 -5.81
N GLU A 172 -5.06 -14.54 -5.17
CA GLU A 172 -5.29 -15.97 -5.00
C GLU A 172 -5.59 -16.74 -6.30
N ARG A 173 -5.90 -16.05 -7.40
CA ARG A 173 -6.09 -16.73 -8.70
C ARG A 173 -4.77 -17.15 -9.31
N GLU A 174 -3.79 -16.27 -9.22
CA GLU A 174 -2.44 -16.49 -9.77
C GLU A 174 -1.50 -17.10 -8.71
N GLU A 175 -1.98 -17.30 -7.48
CA GLU A 175 -1.21 -17.69 -6.29
C GLU A 175 0.11 -16.92 -6.16
N SER A 176 0.09 -15.62 -6.46
CA SER A 176 1.29 -14.77 -6.50
C SER A 176 1.06 -13.44 -5.77
N SER A 177 2.16 -12.83 -5.36
CA SER A 177 2.15 -11.50 -4.73
C SER A 177 2.87 -10.46 -5.57
N SER A 178 2.50 -9.21 -5.38
CA SER A 178 3.16 -8.06 -6.01
C SER A 178 3.38 -6.94 -4.99
N LEU A 179 4.50 -6.24 -5.12
CA LEU A 179 4.78 -5.02 -4.37
C LEU A 179 3.78 -3.92 -4.78
N VAL A 180 3.16 -3.28 -3.80
CA VAL A 180 2.22 -2.16 -4.00
C VAL A 180 2.88 -0.83 -3.68
N GLU A 181 3.55 -0.74 -2.53
CA GLU A 181 4.12 0.50 -2.03
C GLU A 181 5.25 0.24 -1.02
N LEU A 182 6.27 1.10 -1.03
CA LEU A 182 7.28 1.19 0.02
C LEU A 182 6.99 2.41 0.90
N ASN A 183 7.03 2.21 2.21
CA ASN A 183 6.65 3.19 3.21
C ASN A 183 7.73 3.36 4.28
N VAL A 184 7.85 4.57 4.81
CA VAL A 184 8.72 4.87 5.95
C VAL A 184 8.19 4.18 7.22
N PHE A 185 9.11 3.73 8.08
CA PHE A 185 8.79 3.03 9.32
C PHE A 185 8.55 3.99 10.50
N GLY A 186 7.59 3.65 11.38
CA GLY A 186 7.48 4.23 12.73
C GLY A 186 6.38 5.28 12.94
N THR A 187 6.21 5.68 14.20
CA THR A 187 5.13 6.57 14.71
C THR A 187 5.07 7.95 14.07
N ARG A 188 6.21 8.45 13.61
CA ARG A 188 6.33 9.80 13.02
C ARG A 188 6.16 9.78 11.50
N SER A 189 5.98 8.60 10.92
CA SER A 189 5.62 8.47 9.51
C SER A 189 4.11 8.66 9.34
N GLY A 190 3.69 9.09 8.15
CA GLY A 190 2.27 9.06 7.77
C GLY A 190 1.74 7.63 7.53
N CYS A 191 2.55 6.60 7.77
CA CYS A 191 2.22 5.20 7.53
C CYS A 191 1.39 4.64 8.69
N GLY A 192 0.20 4.12 8.40
CA GLY A 192 -0.61 3.40 9.39
C GLY A 192 0.08 2.14 9.94
N SER A 193 -0.29 1.69 11.14
CA SER A 193 0.31 0.52 11.77
C SER A 193 -0.51 -0.78 11.65
N CYS A 194 -1.66 -0.74 10.95
CA CYS A 194 -2.56 -1.89 10.77
C CYS A 194 -2.89 -2.58 12.11
N LEU A 195 -2.67 -3.89 12.27
CA LEU A 195 -2.96 -4.61 13.52
C LEU A 195 -1.93 -4.37 14.63
N PHE A 196 -0.79 -3.75 14.32
CA PHE A 196 0.21 -3.40 15.33
C PHE A 196 -0.05 -1.99 15.85
N HIS A 197 0.37 -1.72 17.09
CA HIS A 197 0.46 -0.36 17.60
C HIS A 197 1.92 0.11 17.56
N TRP A 198 2.20 1.23 16.89
CA TRP A 198 3.58 1.68 16.67
C TRP A 198 4.39 1.88 17.96
N ILE A 199 3.74 2.24 19.08
CA ILE A 199 4.39 2.47 20.37
C ILE A 199 4.46 1.16 21.17
N ASP A 200 3.30 0.53 21.39
CA ASP A 200 3.21 -0.61 22.31
C ASP A 200 3.85 -1.87 21.75
N ASP A 201 3.85 -2.01 20.41
CA ASP A 201 4.45 -3.12 19.70
C ASP A 201 5.81 -2.78 19.10
N LEU A 202 6.40 -1.62 19.42
CA LEU A 202 7.68 -1.21 18.84
C LEU A 202 8.73 -2.31 18.98
N ASN A 203 8.84 -2.91 20.16
CA ASN A 203 9.76 -4.02 20.43
C ASN A 203 9.50 -5.21 19.50
N LYS A 204 8.26 -5.53 19.15
CA LYS A 204 7.95 -6.61 18.19
C LYS A 204 8.37 -6.25 16.77
N LEU A 205 8.26 -4.97 16.41
CA LEU A 205 8.55 -4.46 15.08
C LEU A 205 10.05 -4.24 14.82
N ILE A 206 10.86 -3.99 15.88
CA ILE A 206 12.31 -3.76 15.77
C ILE A 206 13.18 -4.92 16.27
N THR A 207 12.64 -5.83 17.10
CA THR A 207 13.46 -6.89 17.73
C THR A 207 13.46 -8.17 16.92
N PHE A 208 14.66 -8.58 16.50
CA PHE A 208 14.95 -9.83 15.78
C PHE A 208 14.88 -11.13 16.64
N LYS A 209 14.31 -11.10 17.86
CA LYS A 209 14.34 -12.25 18.78
C LYS A 209 13.33 -13.36 18.45
N VAL A 210 12.68 -13.33 17.30
CA VAL A 210 11.74 -14.38 16.87
C VAL A 210 12.27 -15.03 15.60
N LYS A 211 12.58 -16.34 15.66
CA LYS A 211 13.03 -17.16 14.52
C LYS A 211 12.00 -17.25 13.37
N THR A 212 10.80 -16.75 13.59
CA THR A 212 9.69 -16.75 12.64
C THR A 212 8.97 -15.40 12.73
N PRO A 213 8.88 -14.64 11.63
CA PRO A 213 8.14 -13.38 11.61
C PRO A 213 6.67 -13.59 11.96
N ARG A 214 6.08 -12.64 12.69
CA ARG A 214 4.69 -12.76 13.13
C ARG A 214 3.74 -12.37 12.02
N PHE A 215 2.91 -13.30 11.58
CA PHE A 215 1.83 -13.05 10.65
C PHE A 215 0.53 -12.87 11.44
N GLU A 216 0.07 -11.62 11.60
CA GLU A 216 -1.12 -11.27 12.36
C GLU A 216 -2.31 -10.97 11.45
N TYR A 217 -3.45 -11.58 11.78
CA TYR A 217 -4.70 -11.45 11.04
C TYR A 217 -5.90 -11.60 11.99
N SER A 218 -7.01 -10.95 11.65
CA SER A 218 -8.22 -10.99 12.48
C SER A 218 -9.07 -12.21 12.13
N SER A 219 -9.46 -12.99 13.15
CA SER A 219 -10.42 -14.09 12.99
C SER A 219 -11.86 -13.59 13.12
N SER A 220 -12.79 -14.21 12.41
CA SER A 220 -14.23 -14.03 12.64
C SER A 220 -14.63 -14.70 13.96
N LYS A 221 -14.39 -14.04 15.10
CA LYS A 221 -15.16 -14.32 16.30
C LYS A 221 -16.08 -13.14 16.53
N GLU A 222 -17.37 -13.40 16.36
CA GLU A 222 -18.38 -12.67 17.10
C GLU A 222 -18.06 -12.87 18.58
N ASP A 223 -17.47 -11.86 19.22
CA ASP A 223 -17.63 -11.70 20.65
C ASP A 223 -18.91 -10.87 20.82
N PRO A 224 -20.05 -11.48 21.23
CA PRO A 224 -21.19 -10.69 21.67
C PRO A 224 -20.76 -9.91 22.92
N LEU A 225 -21.06 -8.61 22.87
CA LEU A 225 -20.93 -7.63 23.95
C LEU A 225 -21.33 -8.18 25.33
#